data_AF-A0A849SP89-F1
#
_entry.id   AF-A0A849SP89-F1
#
_cell.length_a   1.000
_cell.length_b   1.000
_cell.length_c   1.000
_cell.angle_alpha   90.00
_cell.angle_beta   90.00
_cell.angle_gamma   90.00
#
_symmetry.space_group_name_H-M   'P 1'
#
loop_
_entity.id
_entity.type
_entity.pdbx_description
1 polymer ?
#
loop_
_entity_poly.entity_id
_entity_poly.type
_entity_poly.pdbx_seq_one_letter_code
_entity_poly.pdbx_strand_id
1 'polypeptide(L)'
;MLNKLDSLIVEFDTGLRTLLAKPRSVRAHPDIGVQEAPLTETEKKHISALMRINHTGEVCAQALYSGQALTAKNAATSVTMQQAAREETEHLAWCESRITQLGGRTSLLNPLFYAGSFTLGALAGALGDKWSLG
;
A
#
# COMPACT_ATOMS: atom_id res chain seq x y z
N MET A 1 -24.94 8.06 0.76
CA MET A 1 -23.79 8.74 1.38
C MET A 1 -23.54 8.09 2.71
N LEU A 2 -22.33 7.57 2.93
CA LEU A 2 -21.89 7.08 4.24
C LEU A 2 -21.76 8.29 5.18
N ASN A 3 -22.14 8.13 6.45
CA ASN A 3 -21.89 9.18 7.43
C ASN A 3 -20.39 9.15 7.84
N LYS A 4 -19.91 10.17 8.58
CA LYS A 4 -18.49 10.27 8.95
C LYS A 4 -17.96 9.08 9.76
N LEU A 5 -18.83 8.48 10.58
CA LEU A 5 -18.48 7.34 11.41
C LEU A 5 -18.35 6.08 10.55
N ASP A 6 -19.24 5.90 9.58
CA ASP A 6 -19.14 4.80 8.60
C ASP A 6 -17.84 4.91 7.80
N SER A 7 -17.48 6.10 7.33
CA SER A 7 -16.21 6.31 6.61
C SER A 7 -15.00 5.97 7.47
N LEU A 8 -15.00 6.35 8.76
CA LEU A 8 -13.91 6.02 9.67
C LEU A 8 -13.79 4.50 9.90
N ILE A 9 -14.91 3.79 10.01
CA ILE A 9 -14.91 2.33 10.14
C ILE A 9 -14.33 1.68 8.88
N VAL A 10 -14.71 2.16 7.70
CA VAL A 10 -14.16 1.66 6.42
C VAL A 10 -12.64 1.88 6.36
N GLU A 11 -12.15 3.07 6.70
CA GLU A 11 -10.70 3.33 6.69
C GLU A 11 -9.94 2.51 7.74
N PHE A 12 -10.55 2.25 8.88
CA PHE A 12 -9.98 1.35 9.89
C PHE A 12 -9.89 -0.09 9.37
N ASP A 13 -10.94 -0.61 8.73
CA ASP A 13 -10.92 -1.94 8.09
C ASP A 13 -9.87 -2.00 6.96
N THR A 14 -9.76 -0.96 6.13
CA THR A 14 -8.71 -0.84 5.10
C THR A 14 -7.32 -0.93 5.72
N GLY A 15 -7.06 -0.23 6.83
CA GLY A 15 -5.78 -0.29 7.53
C GLY A 15 -5.47 -1.68 8.09
N LEU A 16 -6.46 -2.34 8.70
CA LEU A 16 -6.31 -3.72 9.18
C LEU A 16 -6.00 -4.69 8.04
N ARG A 17 -6.69 -4.58 6.91
CA ARG A 17 -6.43 -5.42 5.73
C ARG A 17 -5.04 -5.19 5.16
N THR A 18 -4.62 -3.93 5.07
CA THR A 18 -3.29 -3.57 4.55
C THR A 18 -2.16 -4.13 5.42
N LEU A 19 -2.34 -4.13 6.74
CA LEU A 19 -1.29 -4.51 7.69
C LEU A 19 -1.28 -5.99 8.06
N LEU A 20 -2.44 -6.63 8.11
CA LEU A 20 -2.61 -7.95 8.73
C LEU A 20 -3.15 -9.02 7.77
N ALA A 21 -3.84 -8.62 6.70
CA ALA A 21 -4.36 -9.58 5.74
C ALA A 21 -3.34 -9.84 4.63
N LYS A 22 -3.37 -11.05 4.08
CA LYS A 22 -2.60 -11.36 2.88
C LYS A 22 -3.22 -10.62 1.69
N PRO A 23 -2.50 -9.69 1.03
CA PRO A 23 -2.97 -8.97 -0.14
C PRO A 23 -3.23 -9.94 -1.30
N ARG A 24 -4.23 -9.62 -2.11
CA ARG A 24 -4.62 -10.41 -3.27
C ARG A 24 -4.67 -9.51 -4.48
N SER A 25 -3.95 -9.90 -5.52
CA SER A 25 -4.06 -9.29 -6.84
C SER A 25 -5.18 -9.99 -7.61
N VAL A 26 -6.01 -9.20 -8.30
CA VAL A 26 -7.02 -9.73 -9.26
C VAL A 26 -6.44 -9.87 -10.67
N ARG A 27 -5.20 -9.41 -10.88
CA ARG A 27 -4.48 -9.48 -12.14
C ARG A 27 -3.48 -10.64 -12.14
N ALA A 28 -3.12 -11.06 -13.35
CA ALA A 28 -1.97 -11.92 -13.57
C ALA A 28 -0.69 -11.24 -13.06
N HIS A 29 0.24 -12.03 -12.51
CA HIS A 29 1.55 -11.52 -12.13
C HIS A 29 2.32 -11.10 -13.40
N PRO A 30 3.01 -9.94 -13.41
CA PRO A 30 3.63 -9.39 -14.61
C PRO A 30 4.74 -10.27 -15.21
N ASP A 31 5.27 -11.23 -14.45
CA ASP A 31 6.40 -12.10 -14.83
C ASP A 31 5.98 -13.53 -15.24
N ILE A 32 4.68 -13.82 -15.45
CA ILE A 32 4.17 -15.19 -15.75
C ILE A 32 4.90 -15.88 -16.92
N GLY A 33 5.48 -15.14 -17.85
CA GLY A 33 6.24 -15.67 -18.99
C GLY A 33 7.77 -15.58 -18.87
N VAL A 34 8.29 -15.15 -17.73
CA VAL A 34 9.73 -14.90 -17.53
C VAL A 34 10.35 -16.08 -16.80
N GLN A 35 11.40 -16.68 -17.37
CA GLN A 35 12.16 -17.72 -16.69
C GLN A 35 12.99 -17.11 -15.55
N GLU A 36 12.87 -17.69 -14.36
CA GLU A 36 13.68 -17.31 -13.20
C GLU A 36 15.12 -17.79 -13.41
N ALA A 37 16.08 -16.88 -13.28
CA ALA A 37 17.49 -17.24 -13.28
C ALA A 37 17.87 -17.94 -11.96
N PRO A 38 18.81 -18.89 -11.96
CA PRO A 38 19.29 -19.47 -10.72
C PRO A 38 19.95 -18.39 -9.85
N LEU A 39 19.43 -18.21 -8.63
CA LEU A 39 19.96 -17.27 -7.65
C LEU A 39 20.71 -18.01 -6.56
N THR A 40 21.89 -17.50 -6.20
CA THR A 40 22.60 -17.91 -4.98
C THR A 40 21.83 -17.46 -3.73
N GLU A 41 22.10 -18.09 -2.59
CA GLU A 41 21.47 -17.72 -1.32
C GLU A 41 21.79 -16.27 -0.89
N THR A 42 22.97 -15.76 -1.26
CA THR A 42 23.34 -14.36 -1.02
C THR A 42 22.50 -13.40 -1.85
N GLU A 43 22.29 -13.71 -3.13
CA GLU A 43 21.45 -12.90 -4.02
C GLU A 43 19.99 -12.93 -3.57
N LYS A 44 19.45 -14.10 -3.19
CA LYS A 44 18.08 -14.21 -2.66
C LYS A 44 17.88 -13.33 -1.43
N LYS A 45 18.82 -13.35 -0.48
CA LYS A 45 18.77 -12.50 0.73
C LYS A 45 18.81 -11.02 0.37
N HIS A 46 19.67 -10.64 -0.58
CA HIS A 46 19.79 -9.24 -1.02
C HIS A 46 18.51 -8.76 -1.71
N ILE A 47 18.00 -9.52 -2.70
CA ILE A 47 16.76 -9.18 -3.42
C ILE A 47 15.57 -9.16 -2.46
N SER A 48 15.50 -10.09 -1.51
CA SER A 48 14.45 -10.10 -0.48
C SER A 48 14.47 -8.82 0.37
N ALA A 49 15.65 -8.29 0.69
CA ALA A 49 15.78 -7.03 1.41
C ALA A 49 15.29 -5.83 0.57
N LEU A 50 15.61 -5.79 -0.72
CA LEU A 50 15.12 -4.76 -1.65
C LEU A 50 13.59 -4.84 -1.82
N MET A 51 13.06 -6.05 -2.01
CA MET A 51 11.61 -6.25 -2.14
C MET A 51 10.86 -5.85 -0.87
N ARG A 52 11.44 -6.03 0.32
CA ARG A 52 10.85 -5.55 1.57
C ARG A 52 10.78 -4.02 1.62
N ILE A 53 11.74 -3.31 1.03
CA ILE A 53 11.68 -1.84 0.89
C ILE A 53 10.53 -1.47 -0.04
N ASN A 54 10.43 -2.09 -1.22
CA ASN A 54 9.33 -1.86 -2.17
C ASN A 54 7.96 -2.10 -1.50
N HIS A 55 7.79 -3.26 -0.85
CA HIS A 55 6.57 -3.58 -0.10
C HIS A 55 6.23 -2.50 0.94
N THR A 56 7.21 -2.01 1.69
CA THR A 56 6.98 -0.95 2.69
C THR A 56 6.55 0.35 2.00
N GLY A 57 7.11 0.64 0.82
CA GLY A 57 6.69 1.74 -0.04
C GLY A 57 5.21 1.64 -0.43
N GLU A 58 4.75 0.47 -0.87
CA GLU A 58 3.34 0.25 -1.23
C GLU A 58 2.41 0.45 -0.03
N VAL A 59 2.79 -0.05 1.16
CA VAL A 59 2.04 0.18 2.42
C VAL A 59 1.94 1.68 2.72
N CYS A 60 3.04 2.42 2.58
CA CYS A 60 3.06 3.86 2.78
C CYS A 60 2.19 4.61 1.79
N ALA A 61 2.27 4.28 0.50
CA ALA A 61 1.49 4.91 -0.55
C ALA A 61 -0.01 4.69 -0.34
N GLN A 62 -0.42 3.43 -0.09
CA GLN A 62 -1.80 3.10 0.24
C GLN A 62 -2.33 3.88 1.45
N ALA A 63 -1.53 3.94 2.52
CA ALA A 63 -1.89 4.68 3.73
C ALA A 63 -2.06 6.18 3.46
N LEU A 64 -1.12 6.78 2.72
CA LEU A 64 -1.12 8.20 2.38
C LEU A 64 -2.34 8.57 1.54
N TYR A 65 -2.62 7.81 0.48
CA TYR A 65 -3.79 8.08 -0.37
C TYR A 65 -5.10 7.87 0.39
N SER A 66 -5.21 6.84 1.22
CA SER A 66 -6.38 6.60 2.07
C SER A 66 -6.62 7.74 3.06
N GLY A 67 -5.56 8.21 3.73
CA GLY A 67 -5.62 9.36 4.62
C GLY A 67 -6.07 10.64 3.90
N GLN A 68 -5.50 10.91 2.72
CA GLN A 68 -5.87 12.08 1.92
C GLN A 68 -7.31 11.99 1.42
N ALA A 69 -7.77 10.81 1.00
CA ALA A 69 -9.14 10.59 0.57
C ALA A 69 -10.17 10.87 1.66
N LEU A 70 -9.85 10.52 2.91
CA LEU A 70 -10.75 10.67 4.06
C LEU A 70 -11.03 12.15 4.40
N THR A 71 -10.04 13.03 4.23
CA THR A 71 -10.13 14.44 4.64
C THR A 71 -10.21 15.43 3.49
N ALA A 72 -10.10 14.96 2.24
CA ALA A 72 -10.23 15.79 1.04
C ALA A 72 -11.56 16.56 1.02
N LYS A 73 -11.49 17.85 0.69
CA LYS A 73 -12.66 18.73 0.56
C LYS A 73 -13.38 18.54 -0.78
N ASN A 74 -12.63 18.14 -1.80
CA ASN A 74 -13.14 17.90 -3.15
C ASN A 74 -13.44 16.41 -3.35
N ALA A 75 -14.67 16.14 -3.78
CA ALA A 75 -15.14 14.77 -4.03
C ALA A 75 -14.33 14.08 -5.14
N ALA A 76 -13.90 14.80 -6.17
CA ALA A 76 -13.09 14.22 -7.25
C ALA A 76 -11.72 13.77 -6.73
N THR A 77 -11.04 14.59 -5.92
CA THR A 77 -9.78 14.22 -5.28
C THR A 77 -9.94 13.02 -4.37
N SER A 78 -11.00 12.97 -3.56
CA SER A 78 -11.29 11.81 -2.70
C SER A 78 -11.43 10.52 -3.51
N VAL A 79 -12.19 10.54 -4.61
CA VAL A 79 -12.36 9.38 -5.50
C VAL A 79 -11.04 8.96 -6.15
N THR A 80 -10.25 9.91 -6.67
CA THR A 80 -8.94 9.60 -7.27
C THR A 80 -8.00 8.96 -6.26
N MET A 81 -7.94 9.49 -5.03
CA MET A 81 -7.07 8.95 -3.98
C MET A 81 -7.54 7.56 -3.52
N GLN A 82 -8.85 7.31 -3.42
CA GLN A 82 -9.37 5.96 -3.16
C GLN A 82 -9.00 4.97 -4.26
N GLN A 83 -9.03 5.42 -5.51
CA GLN A 83 -8.64 4.58 -6.65
C GLN A 83 -7.14 4.26 -6.59
N ALA A 84 -6.29 5.27 -6.36
CA ALA A 84 -4.85 5.08 -6.20
C ALA A 84 -4.52 4.10 -5.06
N ALA A 85 -5.16 4.26 -3.89
CA ALA A 85 -4.99 3.36 -2.75
C ALA A 85 -5.34 1.89 -3.09
N ARG A 86 -6.35 1.66 -3.94
CA ARG A 86 -6.74 0.31 -4.39
C ARG A 86 -5.73 -0.28 -5.37
N GLU A 87 -5.18 0.54 -6.27
CA GLU A 87 -4.17 0.09 -7.24
C GLU A 87 -2.90 -0.40 -6.54
N GLU A 88 -2.49 0.23 -5.43
CA GLU A 88 -1.32 -0.22 -4.67
C GLU A 88 -1.51 -1.59 -4.00
N THR A 89 -2.75 -2.06 -3.80
CA THR A 89 -2.99 -3.41 -3.28
C THR A 89 -2.47 -4.49 -4.23
N GLU A 90 -2.50 -4.22 -5.55
CA GLU A 90 -1.96 -5.14 -6.54
C GLU A 90 -0.43 -5.23 -6.45
N HIS A 91 0.24 -4.08 -6.36
CA HIS A 91 1.70 -4.01 -6.21
C HIS A 91 2.15 -4.63 -4.89
N LEU A 92 1.40 -4.38 -3.81
CA LEU A 92 1.63 -4.98 -2.51
C LEU A 92 1.56 -6.51 -2.57
N ALA A 93 0.57 -7.06 -3.27
CA ALA A 93 0.41 -8.50 -3.47
C ALA A 93 1.59 -9.13 -4.22
N TRP A 94 2.06 -8.48 -5.28
CA TRP A 94 3.23 -8.95 -6.05
C TRP A 94 4.51 -8.88 -5.22
N CYS A 95 4.71 -7.78 -4.47
CA CYS A 95 5.87 -7.64 -3.60
C CYS A 95 5.90 -8.72 -2.50
N GLU A 96 4.78 -8.97 -1.82
CA GLU A 96 4.72 -9.97 -0.76
C GLU A 96 4.91 -11.39 -1.30
N SER A 97 4.29 -11.70 -2.45
CA SER A 97 4.50 -12.98 -3.15
C SER A 97 5.99 -13.22 -3.42
N ARG A 98 6.69 -12.21 -3.96
CA ARG A 98 8.10 -12.33 -4.28
C ARG A 98 8.98 -12.44 -3.03
N ILE A 99 8.70 -11.68 -1.97
CA ILE A 99 9.40 -11.82 -0.68
C ILE A 99 9.27 -13.25 -0.17
N THR A 100 8.08 -13.84 -0.25
CA THR A 100 7.79 -15.20 0.20
C THR A 100 8.56 -16.24 -0.62
N GLN A 101 8.57 -16.12 -1.95
CA GLN A 101 9.32 -17.00 -2.85
C GLN A 101 10.84 -17.00 -2.55
N LEU A 102 11.38 -15.84 -2.13
CA LEU A 102 12.77 -15.68 -1.74
C LEU A 102 13.07 -16.15 -0.30
N GLY A 103 12.08 -16.69 0.43
CA GLY A 103 12.22 -17.13 1.82
C GLY A 103 12.34 -15.99 2.83
N GLY A 104 11.88 -14.79 2.46
CA GLY A 104 11.95 -13.58 3.27
C GLY A 104 10.71 -13.31 4.11
N ARG A 105 10.66 -12.09 4.65
CA ARG A 105 9.52 -11.55 5.40
C ARG A 105 9.33 -10.06 5.14
N THR A 106 8.11 -9.57 5.36
CA THR A 106 7.74 -8.15 5.31
C THR A 106 8.29 -7.40 6.53
N SER A 107 8.21 -6.07 6.51
CA SER A 107 8.72 -5.23 7.60
C SER A 107 7.83 -5.29 8.83
N LEU A 108 8.42 -5.50 10.02
CA LEU A 108 7.71 -5.41 11.30
C LEU A 108 7.30 -3.97 11.64
N LEU A 109 7.92 -2.98 11.00
CA LEU A 109 7.65 -1.56 11.21
C LEU A 109 6.52 -1.04 10.29
N ASN A 110 5.92 -1.90 9.47
CA ASN A 110 4.78 -1.52 8.61
C ASN A 110 3.66 -0.80 9.38
N PRO A 111 3.25 -1.21 10.60
CA PRO A 111 2.23 -0.47 11.35
C PRO A 111 2.63 0.98 11.66
N LEU A 112 3.90 1.21 12.02
CA LEU A 112 4.42 2.55 12.28
C LEU A 112 4.44 3.40 11.00
N PHE A 113 4.94 2.81 9.90
CA PHE A 113 5.01 3.50 8.62
C PHE A 113 3.63 3.81 8.04
N TYR A 114 2.69 2.87 8.14
CA TYR A 114 1.30 3.08 7.76
C TYR A 114 0.68 4.23 8.55
N ALA A 115 0.78 4.22 9.88
CA ALA A 115 0.21 5.27 10.72
C ALA A 115 0.80 6.65 10.39
N GLY A 116 2.12 6.74 10.17
CA GLY A 116 2.79 7.97 9.77
C GLY A 116 2.29 8.49 8.42
N SER A 117 2.31 7.64 7.38
CA SER A 117 1.88 7.98 6.04
C SER A 117 0.40 8.36 5.96
N PHE A 118 -0.47 7.62 6.67
CA PHE A 118 -1.90 7.95 6.79
C PHE A 118 -2.11 9.32 7.41
N THR A 119 -1.40 9.62 8.50
CA THR A 119 -1.48 10.93 9.17
C THR A 119 -1.06 12.05 8.23
N LEU A 120 0.05 11.87 7.49
CA LEU A 120 0.51 12.84 6.51
C LEU A 120 -0.51 13.06 5.38
N GLY A 121 -1.08 11.98 4.84
CA GLY A 121 -2.15 12.06 3.85
C GLY A 121 -3.38 12.80 4.35
N ALA A 122 -3.84 12.48 5.57
CA ALA A 122 -4.97 13.15 6.19
C ALA A 122 -4.73 14.65 6.42
N LEU A 123 -3.52 15.04 6.80
CA LEU A 123 -3.14 16.45 6.90
C LEU A 123 -3.15 17.14 5.53
N ALA A 124 -2.60 16.50 4.49
CA ALA A 124 -2.60 17.04 3.13
C ALA A 124 -4.03 17.26 2.61
N GLY A 125 -4.92 16.28 2.76
CA GLY A 125 -6.32 16.40 2.37
C GLY A 125 -7.08 17.50 3.11
N ALA A 126 -6.82 17.67 4.41
CA ALA A 126 -7.46 18.69 5.24
C ALA A 126 -6.99 20.12 4.88
N LEU A 127 -5.72 20.30 4.53
CA LEU A 127 -5.13 21.57 4.12
C LEU A 127 -5.58 22.00 2.70
N GLY A 128 -6.03 21.05 1.87
CA GLY A 128 -6.80 21.28 0.64
C GLY A 128 -6.04 21.04 -0.67
N ASP A 129 -6.79 20.98 -1.77
CA ASP A 129 -6.38 20.43 -3.09
C ASP A 129 -5.08 20.98 -3.70
N LYS A 130 -4.61 22.16 -3.29
CA LYS A 130 -3.30 22.70 -3.74
C LYS A 130 -2.11 21.86 -3.27
N TRP A 131 -2.31 21.03 -2.25
CA TRP A 131 -1.33 20.09 -1.71
C TRP A 131 -1.71 18.63 -2.00
N SER A 132 -2.53 18.41 -3.03
CA SER A 132 -2.78 17.07 -3.55
C SER A 132 -1.52 16.52 -4.22
N LEU A 133 -1.06 15.34 -3.79
CA LEU A 133 0.10 14.65 -4.36
C LEU A 133 -0.25 13.79 -5.59
N GLY A 134 -1.36 14.12 -6.26
CA GLY A 134 -1.81 13.53 -7.53
C GLY A 134 -2.60 14.53 -8.36
#